data_AF-A0A4Y2T3L4-F1
#
_entry.id   AF-A0A4Y2T3L4-F1
#
_cell.length_a   1.000
_cell.length_b   1.000
_cell.length_c   1.000
_cell.angle_alpha   90.00
_cell.angle_beta   90.00
_cell.angle_gamma   90.00
#
_symmetry.space_group_name_H-M   'P 1'
#
loop_
_entity.id
_entity.type
_entity.pdbx_description
1 polymer ?
#
loop_
_entity_poly.entity_id
_entity_poly.type
_entity_poly.pdbx_seq_one_letter_code
_entity_poly.pdbx_strand_id
1 'polypeptide(L)'
;MKVAFEYADVNVDAGRINNERKSASEDWLKLFCKRYNLSVQNPEQCSVARTAGFNEVQVTRFYNNLKSCCLEKKFSAHRKFNMDETVISTIPQ
;
A
#
# COMPACT_ATOMS: atom_id res chain seq x y z
N MET A 1 11.91 -7.71 -4.12
CA MET A 1 13.37 -7.54 -4.26
C MET A 1 13.76 -6.24 -4.95
N LYS A 2 13.15 -5.88 -6.10
CA LYS A 2 13.51 -4.64 -6.84
C LYS A 2 13.22 -3.35 -6.07
N VAL A 3 12.05 -3.20 -5.46
CA VAL A 3 11.71 -2.04 -4.60
C VAL A 3 12.65 -1.93 -3.39
N ALA A 4 13.01 -3.07 -2.79
CA ALA A 4 13.99 -3.11 -1.71
C ALA A 4 15.39 -2.70 -2.17
N PHE A 5 15.78 -3.06 -3.40
CA PHE A 5 17.02 -2.59 -4.05
C PHE A 5 16.99 -1.09 -4.29
N GLU A 6 15.91 -0.55 -4.90
CA GLU A 6 15.77 0.89 -5.17
C GLU A 6 15.82 1.71 -3.87
N TYR A 7 15.18 1.22 -2.81
CA TYR A 7 15.30 1.85 -1.48
C TYR A 7 16.72 1.77 -0.94
N ALA A 8 17.38 0.62 -1.03
CA ALA A 8 18.75 0.45 -0.56
C ALA A 8 19.74 1.32 -1.36
N ASP A 9 19.62 1.38 -2.69
CA ASP A 9 20.50 2.12 -3.59
C ASP A 9 20.51 3.63 -3.28
N VAL A 10 19.37 4.16 -2.84
CA VAL A 10 19.23 5.56 -2.44
C VAL A 10 19.70 5.81 -0.99
N ASN A 11 19.55 4.85 -0.09
CA ASN A 11 19.68 5.07 1.37
C ASN A 11 20.84 4.32 2.05
N VAL A 12 21.58 3.47 1.33
CA VAL A 12 22.65 2.62 1.87
C VAL A 12 23.90 2.76 0.99
N ASP A 13 25.08 2.77 1.62
CA ASP A 13 26.36 2.84 0.91
C ASP A 13 26.47 1.74 -0.17
N ALA A 14 26.86 2.16 -1.38
CA ALA A 14 26.92 1.32 -2.59
C ALA A 14 27.74 0.01 -2.43
N GLY A 15 28.64 -0.05 -1.44
CA GLY A 15 29.45 -1.24 -1.13
C GLY A 15 28.69 -2.40 -0.48
N ARG A 16 27.40 -2.22 -0.10
CA ARG A 16 26.58 -3.25 0.56
C ARG A 16 25.48 -3.84 -0.32
N ILE A 17 25.40 -3.45 -1.58
CA ILE A 17 24.33 -3.82 -2.50
C ILE A 17 24.93 -4.47 -3.75
N ASN A 18 24.31 -5.55 -4.23
CA ASN A 18 24.72 -6.20 -5.47
C ASN A 18 24.17 -5.42 -6.68
N ASN A 19 25.00 -4.51 -7.21
CA ASN A 19 24.66 -3.67 -8.36
C ASN A 19 24.57 -4.42 -9.70
N GLU A 20 25.18 -5.60 -9.82
CA GLU A 20 25.10 -6.40 -11.05
C GLU A 20 23.71 -7.00 -11.25
N ARG A 21 23.08 -7.47 -10.17
CA ARG A 21 21.74 -8.08 -10.23
C ARG A 21 20.60 -7.07 -10.09
N LYS A 22 20.89 -5.82 -9.70
CA LYS A 22 19.89 -4.78 -9.40
C LYS A 22 18.78 -5.27 -8.47
N SER A 23 19.17 -6.07 -7.48
CA SER A 23 18.27 -6.71 -6.53
C SER A 23 18.90 -6.76 -5.15
N ALA A 24 18.14 -6.44 -4.10
CA ALA A 24 18.56 -6.68 -2.74
C ALA A 24 18.64 -8.20 -2.50
N SER A 25 19.58 -8.64 -1.68
CA SER A 25 19.60 -10.04 -1.25
C SER A 25 18.43 -10.32 -0.29
N GLU A 26 18.03 -11.59 -0.21
CA GLU A 26 16.97 -12.02 0.70
C GLU A 26 17.33 -11.74 2.17
N ASP A 27 18.60 -11.97 2.52
CA ASP A 27 19.12 -11.73 3.87
C ASP A 27 19.08 -10.25 4.24
N TRP A 28 19.40 -9.36 3.29
CA TRP A 28 19.31 -7.92 3.51
C TRP A 28 17.87 -7.50 3.82
N LEU A 29 16.90 -8.00 3.04
CA LEU A 29 15.49 -7.69 3.26
C LEU A 29 14.98 -8.23 4.60
N LYS A 30 15.35 -9.47 4.96
CA LYS A 30 15.00 -10.07 6.27
C LYS A 30 15.56 -9.24 7.43
N LEU A 31 16.83 -8.84 7.35
CA LEU A 31 17.48 -8.02 8.38
C LEU A 31 16.87 -6.62 8.47
N PHE A 32 16.54 -6.02 7.34
CA PHE A 32 15.87 -4.72 7.27
C PHE A 32 14.49 -4.78 7.94
N CYS A 33 13.66 -5.76 7.56
CA CYS A 33 12.36 -5.98 8.15
C CYS A 33 12.45 -6.24 9.66
N LYS A 34 13.41 -7.06 10.11
CA LYS A 34 13.65 -7.31 11.53
C LYS A 34 14.09 -6.06 12.29
N ARG A 35 14.94 -5.22 11.69
CA ARG A 35 15.44 -3.98 12.32
C ARG A 35 14.32 -2.96 12.56
N TYR A 36 13.39 -2.84 11.62
CA TYR A 36 12.31 -1.86 11.68
C TYR A 36 10.94 -2.46 12.04
N ASN A 37 10.90 -3.73 12.45
CA ASN A 37 9.68 -4.46 12.77
C ASN A 37 8.61 -4.40 11.66
N LEU A 38 9.04 -4.54 10.41
CA LEU A 38 8.17 -4.51 9.23
C LEU A 38 7.75 -5.93 8.84
N SER A 39 6.48 -6.10 8.47
CA SER A 39 6.00 -7.34 7.83
C SER A 39 5.98 -7.17 6.31
N VAL A 40 6.58 -8.10 5.57
CA VAL A 40 6.37 -8.19 4.12
C VAL A 40 5.10 -9.02 3.89
N GLN A 41 4.03 -8.37 3.43
CA GLN A 41 2.79 -9.04 3.08
C GLN A 41 2.74 -9.25 1.56
N ASN A 42 2.12 -10.36 1.15
CA ASN A 42 1.78 -10.53 -0.26
C ASN A 42 0.71 -9.50 -0.61
N PRO A 43 0.90 -8.71 -1.68
CA PRO A 43 -0.14 -7.78 -2.11
C PRO A 43 -1.39 -8.58 -2.45
N GLU A 44 -2.54 -8.13 -1.96
CA GLU A 44 -3.81 -8.67 -2.42
C GLU A 44 -3.94 -8.40 -3.92
N GLN A 45 -4.45 -9.39 -4.65
CA GLN A 45 -4.74 -9.18 -6.06
C GLN A 45 -5.73 -8.01 -6.17
N CYS A 46 -5.50 -7.14 -7.14
CA CYS A 46 -6.37 -5.99 -7.40
C CYS A 46 -6.93 -6.14 -8.81
N SER A 47 -8.26 -6.09 -8.95
CA SER A 47 -8.88 -6.15 -10.28
C SER A 47 -8.47 -4.93 -11.14
N VAL A 48 -8.40 -5.10 -12.46
CA VAL A 48 -8.10 -4.00 -13.39
C VAL A 48 -9.06 -2.82 -13.22
N ALA A 49 -10.34 -3.09 -12.94
CA ALA A 49 -11.33 -2.06 -12.67
C ALA A 49 -11.02 -1.25 -11.40
N ARG A 50 -10.56 -1.90 -10.32
CA ARG A 50 -10.10 -1.21 -9.10
C ARG A 50 -8.87 -0.34 -9.41
N THR A 51 -7.88 -0.85 -10.15
CA THR A 51 -6.70 -0.06 -10.56
C THR A 51 -7.08 1.15 -11.42
N ALA A 52 -7.97 0.97 -12.40
CA ALA A 52 -8.44 2.05 -13.26
C ALA A 52 -9.29 3.08 -12.48
N GLY A 53 -10.06 2.62 -11.49
CA GLY A 53 -10.89 3.45 -10.63
C GLY A 53 -10.09 4.22 -9.56
N PHE A 54 -8.91 3.72 -9.17
CA PHE A 54 -8.07 4.35 -8.16
C PHE A 54 -7.15 5.43 -8.78
N ASN A 55 -7.76 6.52 -9.24
CA ASN A 55 -7.06 7.67 -9.80
C ASN A 55 -7.38 8.96 -9.01
N GLU A 56 -6.54 9.98 -9.19
CA GLU A 56 -6.64 11.26 -8.45
C GLU A 56 -8.03 11.88 -8.54
N VAL A 57 -8.66 11.85 -9.71
CA VAL A 57 -9.99 12.45 -9.93
C VAL A 57 -11.06 11.74 -9.10
N GLN A 58 -11.07 10.40 -9.12
CA GLN A 58 -12.05 9.61 -8.37
C GLN A 58 -11.81 9.70 -6.85
N VAL A 59 -10.54 9.63 -6.43
CA VAL A 59 -10.16 9.75 -5.02
C VAL A 59 -10.54 11.13 -4.47
N THR A 60 -10.21 12.19 -5.20
CA THR A 60 -10.57 13.57 -4.82
C THR A 60 -12.09 13.74 -4.71
N ARG A 61 -12.84 13.22 -5.69
CA ARG A 61 -14.31 13.26 -5.67
C ARG A 61 -14.88 12.52 -4.45
N PHE A 62 -14.37 11.34 -4.14
CA PHE A 62 -14.80 10.57 -2.98
C PHE A 62 -14.60 11.36 -1.67
N TYR A 63 -13.40 11.90 -1.45
CA TYR A 63 -13.10 12.64 -0.22
C TYR A 63 -13.86 13.96 -0.11
N ASN A 64 -14.10 14.66 -1.22
CA ASN A 64 -14.95 15.85 -1.22
C ASN A 64 -16.38 15.50 -0.80
N ASN A 65 -16.96 14.43 -1.35
CA ASN A 65 -18.29 13.96 -0.96
C ASN A 65 -18.34 13.53 0.52
N LEU A 66 -17.33 12.79 0.98
CA LEU A 66 -17.23 12.36 2.37
C LEU A 66 -17.17 13.57 3.32
N LYS A 67 -16.39 14.59 2.97
CA LYS A 67 -16.27 15.83 3.74
C LYS A 67 -17.61 16.56 3.81
N SER A 68 -18.29 16.75 2.69
CA SER A 68 -19.61 17.40 2.65
C SER A 68 -20.63 16.65 3.51
N CYS A 69 -20.74 15.32 3.34
CA CYS A 69 -21.63 14.48 4.14
C CYS A 69 -21.33 14.58 5.65
N CYS A 70 -20.06 14.57 6.05
CA CYS A 70 -19.66 14.69 7.45
C CYS A 70 -20.02 16.06 8.05
N LEU A 71 -19.85 17.14 7.28
CA LEU A 71 -20.16 18.50 7.72
C LEU A 71 -21.66 18.76 7.83
N GLU A 72 -22.44 18.29 6.87
CA GLU A 72 -23.90 18.48 6.83
C GLU A 72 -24.60 17.67 7.93
N LYS A 73 -24.28 16.39 8.04
CA LYS A 73 -25.03 15.46 8.89
C LYS A 73 -24.46 15.31 10.30
N LYS A 74 -23.23 15.80 10.54
CA LYS A 74 -22.53 15.76 11.85
C LYS A 74 -22.67 14.40 12.55
N PHE A 75 -22.35 13.31 11.83
CA PHE A 75 -22.48 11.97 12.36
C PHE A 75 -21.70 11.81 13.67
N SER A 76 -22.39 11.36 14.72
CA SER A 76 -21.78 10.94 15.97
C SER A 76 -20.80 9.78 15.75
N ALA A 77 -19.77 9.68 16.59
CA ALA A 77 -18.74 8.65 16.46
C ALA A 77 -19.33 7.21 16.45
N HIS A 78 -20.35 6.96 17.28
CA HIS A 78 -21.03 5.66 17.36
C HIS A 78 -21.86 5.29 16.12
N ARG A 79 -21.99 6.19 15.14
CA ARG A 79 -22.66 5.94 13.85
C ARG A 79 -21.68 5.79 12.69
N LYS A 80 -20.37 5.86 12.95
CA LYS A 80 -19.33 5.64 11.96
C LYS A 80 -18.80 4.22 12.11
N PHE A 81 -19.18 3.37 11.17
CA PHE A 81 -18.72 1.98 11.13
C PHE A 81 -17.63 1.87 10.08
N ASN A 82 -16.51 1.24 10.44
CA ASN A 82 -15.55 0.81 9.44
C ASN A 82 -16.13 -0.45 8.77
N MET A 83 -16.40 -0.35 7.48
CA MET A 83 -16.70 -1.52 6.67
C MET A 83 -15.36 -1.98 6.08
N ASP A 84 -14.61 -2.81 6.81
CA ASP A 84 -13.52 -3.56 6.16
C ASP A 84 -14.12 -4.77 5.40
N GLU A 85 -13.47 -5.13 4.30
CA GLU A 85 -14.05 -6.02 3.29
C GLU A 85 -14.27 -7.43 3.86
N THR A 86 -15.52 -7.90 3.81
CA THR A 86 -15.81 -9.35 3.80
C THR A 86 -15.01 -9.99 2.67
N VAL A 87 -14.30 -11.08 2.97
CA VAL A 87 -13.46 -11.91 2.08
C VAL A 87 -14.26 -12.47 0.89
N ILE A 88 -14.67 -11.59 -0.01
CA ILE A 88 -15.37 -11.89 -1.26
C ILE A 88 -14.45 -11.37 -2.35
N SER A 89 -13.69 -12.29 -2.95
CA SER A 89 -12.82 -11.97 -4.08
C SER A 89 -13.67 -11.42 -5.22
N THR A 90 -13.43 -10.17 -5.62
CA THR A 90 -14.09 -9.55 -6.78
C THR A 90 -13.28 -9.71 -8.06
N ILE A 91 -12.35 -10.67 -8.09
CA ILE A 91 -11.41 -10.87 -9.18
C ILE A 91 -11.80 -12.17 -9.88
N PRO A 92 -12.17 -12.13 -11.17
CA PRO A 92 -12.37 -13.35 -11.96
C PRO A 92 -11.08 -14.17 -12.00
N GLN A 93 -11.18 -15.49 -11.82
CA GLN A 93 -10.05 -16.43 -11.92
C GLN A 93 -9.47 -16.48 -13.34
#